data_AF-A0A0K2Y5Y6-F1
#
_entry.id   AF-A0A0K2Y5Y6-F1
#
_cell.length_a   1.000
_cell.length_b   1.000
_cell.length_c   1.000
_cell.angle_alpha   90.00
_cell.angle_beta   90.00
_cell.angle_gamma   90.00
#
_symmetry.space_group_name_H-M   'P 1'
#
loop_
_entity.id
_entity.type
_entity.pdbx_description
1 polymer ?
#
loop_
_entity_poly.entity_id
_entity_poly.type
_entity_poly.pdbx_seq_one_letter_code
_entity_poly.pdbx_strand_id
1 'polypeptide(L)'
;MIKNNLDIYNNYLANKLDANKLKNAKGGKLEDQQLKTQTDAFESLLLKFMLDTALKLDNPLYPKQAGSEIYQSMYKDSLSNQLSGHFGYSELLFNFLKEQEAQKKG
;
A
#
# COMPACT_ATOMS: atom_id res chain seq x y z
N MET A 1 -3.24 15.03 13.73
CA MET A 1 -1.94 14.53 13.26
C MET A 1 -1.48 13.27 14.00
N ILE A 2 -1.51 13.21 15.34
CA ILE A 2 -1.01 12.04 16.11
C ILE A 2 -1.85 10.75 15.90
N LYS A 3 -3.19 10.86 15.77
CA LYS A 3 -4.07 9.70 15.58
C LYS A 3 -3.79 8.91 14.28
N ASN A 4 -3.47 9.63 13.20
CA ASN A 4 -3.19 9.04 11.89
C ASN A 4 -1.97 8.10 11.93
N ASN A 5 -0.94 8.43 12.71
CA ASN A 5 0.25 7.58 12.85
C ASN A 5 -0.04 6.29 13.64
N LEU A 6 -0.97 6.33 14.59
CA LEU A 6 -1.36 5.15 15.37
C LEU A 6 -2.20 4.19 14.52
N ASP A 7 -3.11 4.73 13.71
CA ASP A 7 -3.92 3.94 12.78
C ASP A 7 -3.05 3.28 11.70
N ILE A 8 -2.03 3.98 11.20
CA ILE A 8 -1.01 3.42 10.29
C ILE A 8 -0.24 2.27 10.95
N TYR A 9 0.21 2.45 12.20
CA TYR A 9 0.94 1.42 12.93
C TYR A 9 0.08 0.17 13.18
N ASN A 10 -1.18 0.36 13.56
CA ASN A 10 -2.12 -0.74 13.79
C ASN A 10 -2.44 -1.47 12.48
N ASN A 11 -2.59 -0.75 11.37
CA ASN A 11 -2.83 -1.34 10.06
C ASN A 11 -1.59 -2.10 9.55
N TYR A 12 -0.38 -1.58 9.81
CA TYR A 12 0.88 -2.28 9.54
C TYR A 12 1.02 -3.56 10.40
N LEU A 13 0.69 -3.52 11.68
CA LEU A 13 0.71 -4.70 12.55
C LEU A 13 -0.31 -5.76 12.12
N ALA A 14 -1.52 -5.35 11.72
CA ALA A 14 -2.56 -6.25 11.23
C ALA A 14 -2.21 -6.88 9.87
N ASN A 15 -1.51 -6.14 9.02
CA ASN A 15 -1.05 -6.60 7.71
C ASN A 15 0.37 -7.17 7.72
N LYS A 16 1.01 -7.29 8.90
CA LYS A 16 2.28 -8.00 9.05
C LYS A 16 2.03 -9.48 8.83
N LEU A 17 2.01 -9.84 7.55
CA LEU A 17 2.05 -11.19 7.04
C LEU A 17 3.05 -11.98 7.89
N ASP A 18 2.65 -13.14 8.41
CA ASP A 18 3.51 -14.05 9.17
C ASP A 18 4.85 -14.23 8.45
N ALA A 19 5.89 -13.50 8.86
CA ALA A 19 7.23 -13.64 8.30
C ALA A 19 7.75 -15.09 8.47
N ASN A 20 7.15 -15.85 9.39
CA ASN A 20 7.40 -17.27 9.60
C ASN A 20 6.75 -18.18 8.54
N LYS A 21 5.70 -17.75 7.83
CA LYS A 21 5.13 -18.49 6.69
C LYS A 21 6.00 -18.37 5.44
N LEU A 22 6.72 -17.26 5.26
CA LEU A 22 7.67 -17.04 4.17
C LEU A 22 8.91 -17.95 4.27
N LYS A 23 9.35 -18.32 5.48
CA LYS A 23 10.55 -19.19 5.67
C LYS A 23 10.41 -20.62 5.15
N ASN A 24 9.20 -21.08 4.80
CA ASN A 24 8.94 -22.45 4.37
C ASN A 24 8.66 -22.60 2.86
N ALA A 25 8.61 -21.52 2.09
CA ALA A 25 8.35 -21.56 0.65
C ALA A 25 9.65 -21.75 -0.14
N LYS A 26 10.24 -22.95 -0.11
CA LYS A 26 11.34 -23.31 -1.03
C LYS A 26 10.81 -23.39 -2.47
N GLY A 27 10.78 -22.26 -3.18
CA GLY A 27 10.43 -22.21 -4.60
C GLY A 27 10.37 -20.79 -5.17
N GLY A 28 11.37 -20.41 -5.96
CA GLY A 28 11.57 -19.02 -6.42
C GLY A 28 10.42 -18.39 -7.22
N LYS A 29 9.47 -19.15 -7.78
CA LYS A 29 8.27 -18.59 -8.45
C LYS A 29 7.15 -18.18 -7.48
N LEU A 30 6.99 -18.91 -6.37
CA LEU A 30 6.00 -18.57 -5.35
C LEU A 30 6.45 -17.34 -4.53
N GLU A 31 7.76 -17.22 -4.30
CA GLU A 31 8.36 -16.04 -3.65
C GLU A 31 8.21 -14.78 -4.52
N ASP A 32 8.42 -14.87 -5.84
CA ASP A 32 8.31 -13.70 -6.73
C ASP A 32 6.87 -13.17 -6.84
N GLN A 33 5.87 -14.06 -6.92
CA GLN A 33 4.46 -13.65 -6.95
C GLN A 33 4.03 -13.00 -5.62
N GLN A 34 4.52 -13.53 -4.50
CA GLN A 34 4.27 -12.95 -3.18
C GLN A 34 4.95 -11.59 -3.05
N LEU A 35 6.20 -11.47 -3.49
CA LEU A 35 6.94 -10.21 -3.47
C LEU A 35 6.25 -9.14 -4.31
N LYS A 36 5.78 -9.50 -5.52
CA LYS A 36 5.02 -8.58 -6.38
C LYS A 36 3.71 -8.13 -5.72
N THR A 37 2.98 -9.06 -5.09
CA THR A 37 1.75 -8.72 -4.35
C THR A 37 2.04 -7.73 -3.22
N GLN A 38 3.17 -7.87 -2.52
CA GLN A 38 3.55 -6.95 -1.44
C GLN A 38 3.97 -5.57 -1.97
N THR A 39 4.67 -5.51 -3.12
CA THR A 39 5.04 -4.22 -3.71
C THR A 39 3.85 -3.48 -4.30
N ASP A 40 2.85 -4.19 -4.84
CA ASP A 40 1.57 -3.62 -5.26
C ASP A 40 0.76 -3.11 -4.04
N ALA A 41 0.76 -3.85 -2.92
CA ALA A 41 0.12 -3.37 -1.68
C ALA A 41 0.79 -2.08 -1.14
N PHE A 42 2.11 -2.00 -1.23
CA PHE A 42 2.86 -0.79 -0.86
C PHE A 42 2.54 0.40 -1.77
N GLU A 43 2.48 0.19 -3.09
CA GLU A 43 2.11 1.25 -4.04
C GLU A 43 0.70 1.78 -3.77
N SER A 44 -0.27 0.91 -3.43
CA SER A 44 -1.61 1.35 -3.03
C SER A 44 -1.58 2.27 -1.80
N LEU A 45 -0.79 1.92 -0.78
CA LEU A 45 -0.64 2.75 0.42
C LEU A 45 0.00 4.12 0.11
N LEU A 46 1.02 4.13 -0.75
CA LEU A 46 1.67 5.36 -1.21
C LEU A 46 0.68 6.25 -1.97
N LEU A 47 -0.07 5.67 -2.91
CA LEU A 47 -1.08 6.37 -3.71
C LEU A 47 -2.18 6.93 -2.82
N LYS A 48 -2.62 6.18 -1.81
CA LYS A 48 -3.57 6.67 -0.81
C LYS A 48 -3.04 7.91 -0.10
N PHE A 49 -1.79 7.91 0.35
CA PHE A 49 -1.18 9.07 1.00
C PHE A 49 -1.10 10.29 0.06
N MET A 50 -0.74 10.06 -1.20
CA MET A 50 -0.72 11.13 -2.21
C MET A 50 -2.13 11.67 -2.47
N LEU A 51 -3.13 10.80 -2.62
CA LEU A 51 -4.53 11.17 -2.80
C LEU A 51 -5.09 11.91 -1.59
N ASP A 52 -4.71 11.52 -0.38
CA ASP A 52 -5.07 12.24 0.84
C ASP A 52 -4.51 13.66 0.87
N THR A 53 -3.31 13.86 0.33
CA THR A 53 -2.66 15.17 0.24
C THR A 53 -3.20 16.02 -0.91
N ALA A 54 -3.51 15.40 -2.06
CA ALA A 54 -3.95 16.07 -3.28
C ALA A 54 -5.45 16.39 -3.27
N LEU A 55 -6.28 15.44 -2.83
CA LEU A 55 -7.73 15.59 -2.72
C LEU A 55 -8.11 16.13 -1.34
N LYS A 56 -7.62 17.32 -1.04
CA LYS A 56 -8.13 18.13 0.06
C LYS A 56 -9.48 18.71 -0.36
N LEU A 57 -10.55 17.94 -0.13
CA LEU A 57 -11.94 18.37 -0.28
C LEU A 57 -12.34 19.35 0.84
N ASP A 58 -11.47 20.33 1.10
CA ASP A 58 -11.59 21.30 2.19
C ASP A 58 -12.68 22.34 1.90
N ASN A 59 -13.07 22.47 0.62
CA ASN A 59 -14.12 23.40 0.16
C ASN A 59 -15.19 22.66 -0.67
N PRO A 60 -16.00 21.79 -0.05
CA PRO A 60 -17.06 21.09 -0.77
C PRO A 60 -18.17 22.07 -1.18
N LEU A 61 -18.70 21.93 -2.40
CA LEU A 61 -19.84 22.71 -2.89
C LEU A 61 -21.11 22.54 -2.03
N TYR A 62 -21.17 21.46 -1.26
CA TYR A 62 -22.27 21.14 -0.34
C TYR A 62 -21.78 21.06 1.11
N PRO A 63 -22.63 21.40 2.10
CA PRO A 63 -22.30 21.22 3.51
C PRO A 63 -21.88 19.77 3.79
N LYS A 64 -20.87 19.58 4.66
CA LYS A 64 -20.46 18.25 5.12
C LYS A 64 -21.65 17.55 5.79
N GLN A 65 -22.09 16.44 5.20
CA GLN A 65 -23.16 15.60 5.74
C GLN A 65 -22.58 14.58 6.73
N ALA A 66 -23.39 14.11 7.68
CA ALA A 66 -22.96 13.04 8.58
C ALA A 66 -22.51 11.82 7.75
N GLY A 67 -21.28 11.34 7.99
CA GLY A 67 -20.70 10.22 7.25
C GLY A 67 -19.96 10.59 5.94
N SER A 68 -19.94 11.86 5.53
CA SER A 68 -19.21 12.28 4.32
C SER A 68 -17.71 11.94 4.37
N GLU A 69 -17.12 11.98 5.56
CA GLU A 69 -15.72 11.62 5.79
C GLU A 69 -15.46 10.12 5.59
N ILE A 70 -16.43 9.28 5.96
CA ILE A 70 -16.36 7.83 5.77
C ILE A 70 -16.41 7.50 4.27
N TYR A 71 -17.36 8.08 3.53
CA TYR A 71 -17.46 7.87 2.09
C TYR A 71 -16.23 8.36 1.33
N GLN A 72 -15.67 9.51 1.73
CA GLN A 72 -14.42 10.01 1.14
C GLN A 72 -13.25 9.06 1.40
N SER A 73 -13.11 8.54 2.63
CA SER A 73 -12.06 7.55 2.93
C SER A 73 -12.22 6.30 2.09
N MET A 74 -13.43 5.73 2.01
CA MET A 74 -13.70 4.54 1.21
C MET A 74 -13.44 4.76 -0.29
N TYR A 75 -13.81 5.93 -0.81
CA TYR A 75 -13.55 6.30 -2.19
C TYR A 75 -12.05 6.37 -2.47
N LYS A 76 -11.28 7.03 -1.61
CA LYS A 76 -9.82 7.09 -1.75
C LYS A 76 -9.18 5.71 -1.64
N ASP A 77 -9.66 4.87 -0.72
CA ASP A 77 -9.18 3.48 -0.57
C ASP A 77 -9.42 2.66 -1.85
N SER A 78 -10.64 2.71 -2.40
CA SER A 78 -10.98 2.02 -3.64
C SER A 78 -10.15 2.53 -4.81
N LEU A 79 -10.03 3.86 -4.95
CA LEU A 79 -9.28 4.48 -6.03
C LEU A 79 -7.79 4.14 -5.96
N SER A 80 -7.20 4.17 -4.76
CA SER A 80 -5.79 3.82 -4.55
C SER A 80 -5.50 2.37 -4.92
N ASN A 81 -6.39 1.44 -4.53
CA ASN A 81 -6.27 0.03 -4.88
C ASN A 81 -6.41 -0.21 -6.38
N GLN A 82 -7.32 0.51 -7.06
CA GLN A 82 -7.48 0.39 -8.52
C GLN A 82 -6.28 0.95 -9.29
N LEU A 83 -5.69 2.04 -8.81
CA LEU A 83 -4.53 2.67 -9.44
C LEU A 83 -3.22 1.94 -9.16
N SER A 84 -3.16 1.16 -8.07
CA SER A 84 -2.00 0.33 -7.76
C SER A 84 -1.68 -0.66 -8.87
N GLY A 85 -0.40 -0.92 -9.10
CA GLY A 85 0.13 -1.75 -10.19
C GLY A 85 0.22 -1.05 -11.54
N HIS A 86 -0.46 0.09 -11.74
CA HIS A 86 -0.51 0.83 -13.01
C HIS A 86 0.40 2.07 -13.03
N PHE A 87 0.79 2.58 -11.85
CA PHE A 87 1.69 3.74 -11.72
C PHE A 87 3.17 3.39 -11.91
N GLY A 88 3.53 2.10 -11.77
CA GLY A 88 4.88 1.59 -12.03
C GLY A 88 5.86 1.69 -10.87
N TYR A 89 5.44 2.24 -9.72
CA TYR A 89 6.28 2.25 -8.51
C TYR A 89 6.40 0.85 -7.89
N SER A 90 5.35 0.02 -8.00
CA SER A 90 5.42 -1.36 -7.50
C SER A 90 6.43 -2.20 -8.27
N GLU A 91 6.52 -2.01 -9.58
CA GLU A 91 7.46 -2.70 -10.47
C GLU A 91 8.90 -2.23 -10.22
N LEU A 92 9.11 -0.92 -10.04
CA LEU A 92 10.42 -0.37 -9.70
C LEU A 92 10.93 -0.93 -8.37
N LEU A 93 10.06 -0.94 -7.34
CA LEU A 93 10.41 -1.49 -6.03
C LEU A 93 10.66 -2.99 -6.10
N PHE A 94 9.85 -3.74 -6.85
CA PHE A 94 10.03 -5.18 -7.05
C PHE A 94 11.40 -5.48 -7.66
N ASN A 95 11.75 -4.80 -8.75
CA ASN A 95 13.03 -5.00 -9.44
C ASN A 95 14.22 -4.62 -8.56
N PHE A 96 14.12 -3.51 -7.81
CA PHE A 96 15.15 -3.11 -6.86
C PHE A 96 15.39 -4.16 -5.77
N LEU A 97 14.33 -4.71 -5.18
CA LEU A 97 14.44 -5.74 -4.14
C LEU A 97 15.06 -7.03 -4.69
N LYS A 98 14.67 -7.43 -5.91
CA LYS A 98 15.26 -8.58 -6.60
C LYS A 98 16.76 -8.40 -6.88
N GLU A 99 17.17 -7.20 -7.29
CA GLU A 99 18.57 -6.87 -7.52
C GLU A 99 19.39 -6.95 -6.21
N GLN A 100 18.86 -6.40 -5.11
CA GLN A 100 19.49 -6.46 -3.79
C GLN A 100 19.64 -7.90 -3.28
N GLU A 101 18.65 -8.77 -3.50
CA GLU A 101 18.77 -10.19 -3.16
C GLU A 101 19.84 -10.91 -4.00
N ALA A 102 19.95 -10.59 -5.28
CA ALA A 102 20.96 -11.16 -6.16
C ALA A 102 22.37 -10.74 -5.73
N GLN A 103 22.56 -9.46 -5.39
CA GLN A 103 23.83 -8.93 -4.90
C GLN A 103 24.27 -9.54 -3.55
N LYS A 104 23.34 -9.92 -2.68
CA LYS A 104 23.65 -10.61 -1.41
C LYS A 104 24.04 -12.07 -1.56
N LYS A 105 23.73 -12.72 -2.69
CA LYS A 105 24.01 -14.13 -2.96
C LYS A 105 25.32 -14.35 -3.75
N GLY A 106 25.90 -13.28 -4.31
CA GLY A 106 27.24 -13.27 -4.92
C GLY A 106 28.32 -12.86 -3.93
#